data_AF-A0A929U8X8-F1
#
_entry.id   AF-A0A929U8X8-F1
#
_cell.length_a   1.000
_cell.length_b   1.000
_cell.length_c   1.000
_cell.angle_alpha   90.00
_cell.angle_beta   90.00
_cell.angle_gamma   90.00
#
_symmetry.space_group_name_H-M   'P 1'
#
loop_
_entity.id
_entity.type
_entity.pdbx_description
1 polymer ?
#
loop_
_entity_poly.entity_id
_entity_poly.type
_entity_poly.pdbx_seq_one_letter_code
_entity_poly.pdbx_strand_id
1 'polypeptide(L)'
;MWCEDKIYAFSRRDDKSGQEVITVINNATTDETRTIPIRSESSLRAGDQLVNFLNTNDQTTVKAGGITGRQLSLEIPAKTAFVFVGGDIPVYKSPERTVTTIRVHYDTGYGNKMYLRGDSYPLTWGEGREMLNASSDVWTYETERIPENCEFEFKAMFNDQKWSTGMNYKGYGGKTVDIYPSF
;
A
#
# COMPACT_ATOMS: atom_id res chain seq x y z
N MET A 1 -9.59 5.10 18.52
CA MET A 1 -9.00 5.54 17.23
C MET A 1 -7.51 5.73 17.48
N TRP A 2 -6.66 5.14 16.64
CA TRP A 2 -5.21 5.28 16.68
C TRP A 2 -4.78 5.95 15.37
N CYS A 3 -3.96 6.99 15.47
CA CYS A 3 -3.46 7.71 14.31
C CYS A 3 -2.03 8.10 14.58
N GLU A 4 -1.18 7.83 13.60
CA GLU A 4 0.20 8.29 13.50
C GLU A 4 0.48 8.60 12.02
N ASP A 5 1.70 9.03 11.72
CA ASP A 5 2.08 9.49 10.37
C ASP A 5 1.76 8.47 9.26
N LYS A 6 2.00 7.18 9.51
CA LYS A 6 1.87 6.12 8.49
C LYS A 6 0.75 5.12 8.75
N ILE A 7 0.27 5.02 9.98
CA ILE A 7 -0.75 4.05 10.39
C ILE A 7 -1.99 4.77 10.88
N TYR A 8 -3.13 4.36 10.32
CA TYR A 8 -4.44 4.80 10.79
C TYR A 8 -5.29 3.60 11.16
N ALA A 9 -5.82 3.58 12.38
CA ALA A 9 -6.72 2.54 12.84
C ALA A 9 -7.94 3.09 13.58
N PHE A 10 -9.09 2.51 13.30
CA PHE A 10 -10.34 2.89 13.93
C PHE A 10 -11.22 1.66 14.10
N SER A 11 -12.21 1.78 14.97
CA SER A 11 -13.25 0.77 15.10
C SER A 11 -14.63 1.36 14.89
N ARG A 12 -15.53 0.54 14.34
CA ARG A 12 -16.94 0.85 14.17
C ARG A 12 -17.73 -0.26 14.84
N ARG A 13 -18.60 0.10 15.78
CA ARG A 13 -19.43 -0.85 16.54
C ARG A 13 -20.89 -0.52 16.33
N ASP A 14 -21.70 -1.57 16.28
CA ASP A 14 -23.13 -1.47 16.48
C ASP A 14 -23.43 -1.66 17.97
N ASP A 15 -23.94 -0.61 18.62
CA ASP A 15 -24.20 -0.63 20.07
C ASP A 15 -25.35 -1.56 20.47
N LYS A 16 -26.22 -1.95 19.52
CA LYS A 16 -27.33 -2.89 19.80
C LYS A 16 -26.84 -4.33 19.87
N SER A 17 -26.07 -4.75 18.87
CA SER A 17 -25.58 -6.13 18.78
C SER A 17 -24.23 -6.35 19.46
N GLY A 18 -23.46 -5.27 19.69
CA GLY A 18 -22.08 -5.34 20.16
C GLY A 18 -21.08 -5.76 19.08
N GLN A 19 -21.53 -6.02 17.83
CA GLN A 19 -20.64 -6.33 16.71
C GLN A 19 -19.72 -5.15 16.44
N GLU A 20 -18.45 -5.44 16.16
CA GLU A 20 -17.41 -4.44 15.96
C GLU A 20 -16.49 -4.84 14.81
N VAL A 21 -16.16 -3.84 13.99
CA VAL A 21 -15.16 -3.91 12.92
C VAL A 21 -13.97 -3.07 13.36
N ILE A 22 -12.76 -3.60 13.22
CA ILE A 22 -11.52 -2.86 13.41
C ILE A 22 -10.82 -2.74 12.07
N THR A 23 -10.62 -1.51 11.62
CA THR A 23 -9.88 -1.20 10.40
C THR A 23 -8.50 -0.68 10.75
N VAL A 24 -7.48 -1.18 10.08
CA VAL A 24 -6.07 -0.77 10.23
C VAL A 24 -5.48 -0.58 8.84
N ILE A 25 -4.87 0.57 8.58
CA ILE A 25 -4.34 0.92 7.27
C ILE A 25 -2.88 1.34 7.43
N ASN A 26 -2.00 0.76 6.63
CA ASN A 26 -0.60 1.15 6.51
C ASN A 26 -0.34 1.88 5.19
N ASN A 27 -0.05 3.17 5.28
CA ASN A 27 0.34 3.99 4.13
C ASN A 27 1.87 4.11 3.97
N ALA A 28 2.66 3.43 4.80
CA ALA A 28 4.10 3.32 4.60
C ALA A 28 4.45 2.55 3.32
N THR A 29 5.67 2.75 2.85
CA THR A 29 6.34 1.93 1.82
C THR A 29 7.10 0.76 2.44
N THR A 30 6.96 0.55 3.74
CA THR A 30 7.62 -0.50 4.54
C THR A 30 6.57 -1.24 5.36
N ASP A 31 6.88 -2.47 5.72
CA ASP A 31 6.08 -3.22 6.67
C ASP A 31 6.22 -2.58 8.06
N GLU A 32 5.11 -2.51 8.79
CA GLU A 32 5.05 -1.83 10.09
C GLU A 32 4.49 -2.79 11.13
N THR A 33 5.18 -2.89 12.27
CA THR A 33 4.66 -3.61 13.44
C THR A 33 4.06 -2.62 14.42
N ARG A 34 2.80 -2.82 14.83
CA ARG A 34 2.12 -1.95 15.80
C ARG A 34 1.33 -2.72 16.84
N THR A 35 1.36 -2.18 18.05
CA THR A 35 0.43 -2.54 19.12
C THR A 35 -0.69 -1.51 19.17
N ILE A 36 -1.92 -1.95 18.93
CA ILE A 36 -3.09 -1.07 18.84
C ILE A 36 -4.00 -1.36 20.05
N PRO A 37 -4.12 -0.44 21.01
CA PRO A 37 -5.06 -0.59 22.11
C PRO A 37 -6.50 -0.69 21.61
N ILE A 38 -7.26 -1.64 22.14
CA ILE A 38 -8.70 -1.74 21.92
C ILE A 38 -9.38 -0.73 22.83
N ARG A 39 -10.34 0.05 22.30
CA ARG A 39 -11.04 1.06 23.10
C ARG A 39 -11.80 0.45 24.29
N SER A 40 -11.98 1.22 25.36
CA SER A 40 -12.70 0.81 26.57
C SER A 40 -14.12 0.31 26.28
N GLU A 41 -14.81 0.97 25.36
CA GLU A 41 -16.22 0.72 24.99
C GLU A 41 -16.39 -0.52 24.09
N SER A 42 -15.29 -1.11 23.63
CA SER A 42 -15.33 -2.30 22.77
C SER A 42 -15.93 -3.48 23.52
N SER A 43 -16.73 -4.27 22.81
CA SER A 43 -17.27 -5.54 23.34
C SER A 43 -16.29 -6.71 23.21
N LEU A 44 -15.18 -6.52 22.48
CA LEU A 44 -14.16 -7.54 22.26
C LEU A 44 -13.39 -7.85 23.54
N ARG A 45 -13.12 -9.12 23.80
CA ARG A 45 -12.45 -9.63 24.99
C ARG A 45 -11.09 -10.20 24.62
N ALA A 46 -10.18 -10.25 25.59
CA ALA A 46 -8.93 -10.98 25.40
C ALA A 46 -9.24 -12.46 25.10
N GLY A 47 -8.63 -13.00 24.05
CA GLY A 47 -8.91 -14.34 23.51
C GLY A 47 -9.83 -14.35 22.29
N ASP A 48 -10.56 -13.27 22.01
CA ASP A 48 -11.41 -13.19 20.82
C ASP A 48 -10.55 -13.28 19.55
N GLN A 49 -10.95 -14.15 18.64
CA GLN A 49 -10.36 -14.27 17.30
C GLN A 49 -11.04 -13.28 16.36
N LEU A 50 -10.21 -12.60 15.57
CA LEU A 50 -10.65 -11.71 14.53
C LEU A 50 -10.05 -12.16 13.20
N VAL A 51 -10.87 -12.12 12.16
CA VAL A 51 -10.50 -12.49 10.80
C VAL A 51 -10.52 -11.25 9.93
N ASN A 52 -9.51 -11.07 9.08
CA ASN A 52 -9.49 -9.99 8.10
C ASN A 52 -10.49 -10.30 6.98
N PHE A 53 -11.52 -9.47 6.86
CA PHE A 53 -12.54 -9.58 5.83
C PHE A 53 -11.99 -9.44 4.41
N LEU A 54 -10.84 -8.75 4.25
CA LEU A 54 -10.19 -8.58 2.95
C LEU A 54 -9.26 -9.74 2.57
N ASN A 55 -8.98 -10.67 3.49
CA ASN A 55 -8.22 -11.88 3.25
C ASN A 55 -8.30 -12.78 4.50
N THR A 56 -9.13 -13.82 4.48
CA THR A 56 -9.45 -14.64 5.66
C THR A 56 -8.29 -15.50 6.17
N ASN A 57 -7.18 -15.53 5.43
CA ASN A 57 -5.92 -16.12 5.91
C ASN A 57 -5.24 -15.22 6.96
N ASP A 58 -5.48 -13.91 6.93
CA ASP A 58 -4.94 -13.00 7.93
C ASP A 58 -5.89 -13.01 9.14
N GLN A 59 -5.39 -13.51 10.26
CA GLN A 59 -6.13 -13.61 11.50
C GLN A 59 -5.32 -13.01 12.64
N THR A 60 -6.02 -12.53 13.65
CA THR A 60 -5.39 -12.01 14.87
C THR A 60 -6.24 -12.33 16.08
N THR A 61 -5.61 -12.31 17.25
CA THR A 61 -6.28 -12.53 18.52
C THR A 61 -6.16 -11.28 19.37
N VAL A 62 -7.25 -10.87 20.00
CA VAL A 62 -7.21 -9.80 21.00
C VAL A 62 -6.42 -10.30 22.21
N LYS A 63 -5.37 -9.57 22.58
CA LYS A 63 -4.51 -9.89 23.73
C LYS A 63 -4.85 -9.01 24.92
N ALA A 64 -4.61 -9.51 26.12
CA ALA A 64 -4.57 -8.67 27.31
C ALA A 64 -3.34 -7.73 27.22
N GLY A 65 -3.51 -6.46 27.63
CA GLY A 65 -2.43 -5.47 27.63
C GLY A 65 -2.88 -4.07 27.21
N GLY A 66 -1.95 -3.11 27.20
CA GLY A 66 -2.24 -1.74 26.81
C GLY A 66 -3.06 -0.96 27.84
N ILE A 67 -3.28 0.33 27.57
CA ILE A 67 -3.88 1.28 28.52
C ILE A 67 -5.35 0.97 28.88
N THR A 68 -6.03 0.18 28.06
CA THR A 68 -7.43 -0.26 28.26
C THR A 68 -7.53 -1.72 28.71
N GLY A 69 -6.39 -2.38 28.95
CA GLY A 69 -6.30 -3.79 29.30
C GLY A 69 -6.49 -4.77 28.12
N ARG A 70 -6.79 -4.27 26.91
CA ARG A 70 -6.90 -5.08 25.68
C ARG A 70 -6.18 -4.42 24.50
N GLN A 71 -5.53 -5.22 23.65
CA GLN A 71 -4.80 -4.73 22.48
C GLN A 71 -4.72 -5.76 21.34
N LEU A 72 -4.42 -5.28 20.14
CA LEU A 72 -3.93 -6.08 19.01
C LEU A 72 -2.43 -5.88 18.85
N SER A 73 -1.74 -6.88 18.32
CA SER A 73 -0.35 -6.79 17.89
C SER A 73 -0.28 -7.28 16.45
N LEU A 74 0.02 -6.38 15.53
CA LEU A 74 -0.11 -6.60 14.10
C LEU A 74 1.22 -6.32 13.41
N GLU A 75 1.57 -7.18 12.47
CA GLU A 75 2.51 -6.90 11.39
C GLU A 75 1.66 -6.52 10.17
N ILE A 76 1.79 -5.28 9.72
CA ILE A 76 0.92 -4.68 8.71
C ILE A 76 1.80 -4.40 7.49
N PRO A 77 1.67 -5.19 6.40
CA PRO A 77 2.51 -4.99 5.23
C PRO A 77 2.38 -3.58 4.65
N ALA A 78 3.39 -3.14 3.91
CA ALA A 78 3.38 -1.89 3.20
C ALA A 78 2.11 -1.76 2.34
N LYS A 79 1.55 -0.54 2.27
CA LYS A 79 0.39 -0.21 1.42
C LYS A 79 -0.82 -1.16 1.57
N THR A 80 -1.02 -1.71 2.77
CA THR A 80 -2.06 -2.71 3.05
C THR A 80 -3.10 -2.19 4.03
N ALA A 81 -4.32 -2.70 3.91
CA ALA A 81 -5.39 -2.48 4.87
C ALA A 81 -5.91 -3.82 5.41
N PHE A 82 -6.17 -3.86 6.70
CA PHE A 82 -6.89 -4.93 7.38
C PHE A 82 -8.26 -4.44 7.82
N VAL A 83 -9.26 -5.30 7.66
CA VAL A 83 -10.63 -5.08 8.16
C VAL A 83 -11.00 -6.28 9.02
N PHE A 84 -10.61 -6.22 10.28
CA PHE A 84 -10.84 -7.30 11.24
C PHE A 84 -12.26 -7.29 11.75
N VAL A 85 -12.89 -8.48 11.73
CA VAL A 85 -14.22 -8.73 12.26
C VAL A 85 -14.21 -10.00 13.10
N GLY A 86 -15.07 -10.07 14.11
CA GLY A 86 -15.27 -11.29 14.90
C GLY A 86 -16.35 -12.19 14.30
N GLY A 87 -16.32 -13.47 14.68
CA GLY A 87 -17.31 -14.47 14.26
C GLY A 87 -16.99 -15.16 12.94
N ASP A 88 -17.92 -16.00 12.50
CA ASP A 88 -17.78 -16.77 11.25
C ASP A 88 -18.12 -15.90 10.04
N ILE A 89 -17.16 -15.76 9.13
CA ILE A 89 -17.33 -15.06 7.85
C ILE A 89 -17.03 -15.98 6.67
N PRO A 90 -17.65 -15.75 5.49
CA PRO A 90 -17.31 -16.49 4.29
C PRO A 90 -15.82 -16.42 3.98
N VAL A 91 -15.22 -17.55 3.59
CA VAL A 91 -13.83 -17.61 3.17
C VAL A 91 -13.62 -16.69 1.97
N TYR A 92 -12.64 -15.79 2.07
CA TYR A 92 -12.26 -14.88 1.01
C TYR A 92 -10.74 -14.78 0.97
N LYS A 93 -10.15 -15.06 -0.19
CA LYS A 93 -8.73 -14.82 -0.45
C LYS A 93 -8.63 -13.64 -1.41
N SER A 94 -7.88 -12.62 -1.04
CA SER A 94 -7.55 -11.54 -1.97
C SER A 94 -6.92 -12.14 -3.24
N PRO A 95 -7.27 -11.65 -4.44
CA PRO A 95 -6.58 -12.06 -5.65
C PRO A 95 -5.09 -11.75 -5.54
N GLU A 96 -4.27 -12.57 -6.22
CA GLU A 96 -2.84 -12.27 -6.35
C GLU A 96 -2.65 -10.95 -7.10
N ARG A 97 -1.74 -10.12 -6.59
CA ARG A 97 -1.47 -8.80 -7.14
C ARG A 97 -0.45 -8.92 -8.27
N THR A 98 -0.83 -8.46 -9.46
CA THR A 98 0.10 -8.28 -10.57
C THR A 98 0.74 -6.90 -10.46
N VAL A 99 1.93 -6.81 -9.86
CA VAL A 99 2.63 -5.53 -9.68
C VAL A 99 3.58 -5.28 -10.85
N THR A 100 3.41 -4.15 -11.51
CA THR A 100 4.37 -3.60 -12.47
C THR A 100 5.30 -2.66 -11.75
N THR A 101 6.61 -2.88 -11.83
CA THR A 101 7.63 -2.05 -11.18
C THR A 101 8.50 -1.39 -12.23
N ILE A 102 8.57 -0.06 -12.23
CA ILE A 102 9.46 0.71 -13.11
C ILE A 102 10.54 1.36 -12.25
N ARG A 103 11.79 1.11 -12.60
CA ARG A 103 12.97 1.68 -11.96
C ARG A 103 13.72 2.57 -12.92
N VAL A 104 13.86 3.83 -12.56
CA VAL A 104 14.68 4.81 -13.28
C VAL A 104 16.00 4.96 -12.54
N HIS A 105 17.09 4.64 -13.23
CA HIS A 105 18.46 4.78 -12.74
C HIS A 105 19.02 6.12 -13.19
N TYR A 106 18.86 7.14 -12.35
CA TYR A 106 19.30 8.51 -12.60
C TYR A 106 19.40 9.32 -11.29
N ASP A 107 20.57 9.91 -11.03
CA ASP A 107 20.73 10.91 -9.97
C ASP A 107 20.17 12.26 -10.44
N THR A 108 19.07 12.69 -9.83
CA THR A 108 18.43 13.96 -10.19
C THR A 108 19.07 15.16 -9.50
N GLY A 109 19.98 14.96 -8.55
CA GLY A 109 20.44 15.98 -7.62
C GLY A 109 19.38 16.40 -6.61
N TYR A 110 19.82 17.15 -5.59
CA TYR A 110 18.99 17.59 -4.48
C TYR A 110 17.82 18.48 -4.92
N GLY A 111 16.64 18.23 -4.36
CA GLY A 111 15.43 19.03 -4.60
C GLY A 111 14.68 18.71 -5.90
N ASN A 112 15.26 17.89 -6.78
CA ASN A 112 14.62 17.45 -8.01
C ASN A 112 13.86 16.13 -7.81
N LYS A 113 12.97 15.85 -8.75
CA LYS A 113 12.00 14.77 -8.72
C LYS A 113 11.95 14.05 -10.06
N MET A 114 11.74 12.73 -10.01
CA MET A 114 11.48 11.92 -11.20
C MET A 114 9.99 11.63 -11.35
N TYR A 115 9.51 11.70 -12.58
CA TYR A 115 8.12 11.40 -12.95
C TYR A 115 8.07 10.42 -14.11
N LEU A 116 6.95 9.71 -14.24
CA LEU A 116 6.61 8.91 -15.42
C LEU A 116 5.36 9.46 -16.12
N ARG A 117 5.40 9.46 -17.45
CA ARG A 117 4.24 9.67 -18.33
C ARG A 117 4.14 8.49 -19.30
N GLY A 118 2.95 8.16 -19.77
CA GLY A 118 2.73 6.95 -20.57
C GLY A 118 1.35 6.84 -21.19
N ASP A 119 1.13 5.79 -21.97
CA ASP A 119 -0.10 5.56 -22.74
C ASP A 119 -1.17 4.73 -22.00
N SER A 120 -0.81 4.17 -20.84
CA SER A 120 -1.63 3.19 -20.13
C SER A 120 -1.91 3.63 -18.70
N TYR A 121 -3.18 3.55 -18.30
CA TYR A 121 -3.61 3.93 -16.94
C TYR A 121 -2.80 3.17 -15.87
N PRO A 122 -2.25 3.87 -14.85
CA PRO A 122 -2.56 5.24 -14.45
C PRO A 122 -1.62 6.30 -15.03
N LEU A 123 -0.68 5.92 -15.91
CA LEU A 123 0.16 6.85 -16.63
C LEU A 123 -0.67 7.58 -17.69
N THR A 124 -0.34 8.84 -17.92
CA THR A 124 -0.90 9.63 -19.02
C THR A 124 0.23 10.44 -19.65
N TRP A 125 0.08 10.83 -20.92
CA TRP A 125 1.02 11.76 -21.55
C TRP A 125 0.83 13.22 -21.08
N GLY A 126 -0.34 13.54 -20.49
CA GLY A 126 -0.71 14.89 -20.08
C GLY A 126 -0.18 15.30 -18.71
N GLU A 127 -0.10 14.36 -17.77
CA GLU A 127 0.28 14.61 -16.37
C GLU A 127 1.19 13.50 -15.85
N GLY A 128 2.30 13.88 -15.20
CA GLY A 128 3.27 12.94 -14.66
C GLY A 128 2.82 12.28 -13.36
N ARG A 129 3.24 11.03 -13.17
CA ARG A 129 3.19 10.34 -11.87
C ARG A 129 4.55 10.45 -11.19
N GLU A 130 4.59 11.10 -10.02
CA GLU A 130 5.83 11.20 -9.23
C GLU A 130 6.28 9.79 -8.81
N MET A 131 7.58 9.54 -8.95
CA MET A 131 8.22 8.30 -8.51
C MET A 131 8.74 8.45 -7.07
N LEU A 132 8.84 7.33 -6.36
CA LEU A 132 9.50 7.28 -5.06
C LEU A 132 11.02 7.29 -5.25
N ASN A 133 11.74 8.19 -4.58
CA ASN A 133 13.20 8.13 -4.50
C ASN A 133 13.61 6.99 -3.56
N ALA A 134 14.14 5.89 -4.11
CA ALA A 134 14.51 4.69 -3.37
C ALA A 134 15.98 4.71 -2.91
N SER A 135 16.86 5.35 -3.68
CA SER A 135 18.27 5.60 -3.35
C SER A 135 18.75 6.90 -4.02
N SER A 136 20.05 7.22 -3.89
CA SER A 136 20.67 8.39 -4.55
C SER A 136 20.42 8.46 -6.06
N ASP A 137 20.29 7.31 -6.72
CA ASP A 137 20.24 7.17 -8.16
C ASP A 137 19.10 6.26 -8.65
N VAL A 138 18.23 5.75 -7.76
CA VAL A 138 17.11 4.90 -8.15
C VAL A 138 15.78 5.51 -7.74
N TRP A 139 14.91 5.67 -8.73
CA TRP A 139 13.52 6.07 -8.55
C TRP A 139 12.61 4.90 -8.91
N THR A 140 11.63 4.60 -8.06
CA THR A 140 10.72 3.46 -8.24
C THR A 140 9.28 3.91 -8.36
N TYR A 141 8.55 3.32 -9.29
CA TYR A 141 7.11 3.46 -9.42
C TYR A 141 6.47 2.07 -9.54
N GLU A 142 5.40 1.84 -8.79
CA GLU A 142 4.67 0.56 -8.78
C GLU A 142 3.19 0.75 -9.07
N THR A 143 2.60 -0.15 -9.85
CA THR A 143 1.18 -0.13 -10.16
C THR A 143 0.64 -1.53 -10.41
N GLU A 144 -0.58 -1.78 -9.93
CA GLU A 144 -1.36 -3.00 -10.20
C GLU A 144 -2.39 -2.81 -11.31
N ARG A 145 -2.40 -1.63 -11.96
CA ARG A 145 -3.45 -1.25 -12.91
C ARG A 145 -3.15 -1.61 -14.38
N ILE A 146 -1.91 -2.00 -14.66
CA ILE A 146 -1.52 -2.46 -15.99
C ILE A 146 -1.64 -4.00 -15.98
N PRO A 147 -2.55 -4.59 -16.79
CA PRO A 147 -2.76 -6.04 -16.78
C PRO A 147 -1.51 -6.83 -17.15
N GLU A 148 -1.40 -8.05 -16.63
CA GLU A 148 -0.21 -8.88 -16.85
C GLU A 148 0.06 -9.10 -18.34
N ASN A 149 1.34 -8.94 -18.74
CA ASN A 149 1.82 -9.15 -20.10
C ASN A 149 1.20 -8.22 -21.15
N CYS A 150 0.44 -7.20 -20.77
CA CYS A 150 0.05 -6.12 -21.68
C CYS A 150 1.24 -5.16 -21.88
N GLU A 151 1.63 -4.95 -23.13
CA GLU A 151 2.63 -3.94 -23.51
C GLU A 151 2.08 -2.54 -23.25
N PHE A 152 2.94 -1.64 -22.78
CA PHE A 152 2.65 -0.20 -22.66
C PHE A 152 3.90 0.62 -22.96
N GLU A 153 3.69 1.88 -23.37
CA GLU A 153 4.76 2.84 -23.59
C GLU A 153 4.80 3.90 -22.50
N PHE A 154 6.01 4.30 -22.12
CA PHE A 154 6.23 5.33 -21.12
C PHE A 154 7.53 6.10 -21.35
N LYS A 155 7.66 7.24 -20.68
CA LYS A 155 8.86 8.05 -20.68
C LYS A 155 9.13 8.65 -19.30
N ALA A 156 10.40 8.73 -18.95
CA ALA A 156 10.84 9.40 -17.74
C ALA A 156 10.86 10.92 -17.95
N MET A 157 10.51 11.65 -16.89
CA MET A 157 10.38 13.11 -16.88
C MET A 157 11.12 13.68 -15.68
N PHE A 158 12.02 14.62 -15.93
CA PHE A 158 12.70 15.38 -14.89
C PHE A 158 11.80 16.55 -14.46
N ASN A 159 11.46 16.61 -13.16
CA ASN A 159 10.56 17.61 -12.56
C ASN A 159 9.20 17.76 -13.29
N ASP A 160 8.72 16.72 -13.95
CA ASP A 160 7.54 16.73 -14.82
C ASP A 160 7.57 17.80 -15.93
N GLN A 161 8.77 18.29 -16.29
CA GLN A 161 8.97 19.40 -17.22
C GLN A 161 9.85 19.04 -18.41
N LYS A 162 10.86 18.18 -18.20
CA LYS A 162 11.82 17.82 -19.23
C LYS A 162 11.76 16.32 -19.52
N TRP A 163 11.41 15.97 -20.75
CA TRP A 163 11.41 14.58 -21.24
C TRP A 163 12.81 14.01 -21.30
N SER A 164 12.95 12.72 -21.02
CA SER A 164 14.16 11.99 -21.40
C SER A 164 14.34 12.03 -22.93
N THR A 165 15.58 12.00 -23.38
CA THR A 165 15.93 11.95 -24.80
C THR A 165 15.61 10.58 -25.42
N GLY A 166 15.53 10.52 -26.75
CA GLY A 166 15.27 9.28 -27.48
C GLY A 166 13.79 8.90 -27.57
N MET A 167 13.54 7.64 -27.95
CA MET A 167 12.19 7.07 -28.11
C MET A 167 11.53 6.78 -26.76
N ASN A 168 10.24 6.44 -26.79
CA ASN A 168 9.54 5.91 -25.62
C ASN A 168 10.15 4.57 -25.19
N TYR A 169 10.14 4.32 -23.90
CA TYR A 169 10.43 3.00 -23.35
C TYR A 169 9.19 2.12 -23.45
N LYS A 170 9.41 0.80 -23.51
CA LYS A 170 8.35 -0.21 -23.46
C LYS A 170 8.45 -1.00 -22.18
N GLY A 171 7.29 -1.31 -21.60
CA GLY A 171 7.16 -2.21 -20.46
C GLY A 171 6.04 -3.21 -20.69
N TYR A 172 5.98 -4.22 -19.82
CA TYR A 172 4.89 -5.18 -19.77
C TYR A 172 4.32 -5.22 -18.36
N GLY A 173 2.99 -5.23 -18.25
CA GLY A 173 2.34 -5.31 -16.95
C GLY A 173 2.76 -6.55 -16.16
N GLY A 174 2.94 -6.40 -14.86
CA GLY A 174 3.40 -7.46 -13.95
C GLY A 174 4.89 -7.75 -13.98
N LYS A 175 5.68 -6.96 -14.71
CA LYS A 175 7.14 -7.12 -14.80
C LYS A 175 7.86 -5.97 -14.10
N THR A 176 9.13 -6.21 -13.77
CA THR A 176 10.08 -5.15 -13.41
C THR A 176 10.80 -4.67 -14.67
N VAL A 177 10.88 -3.36 -14.85
CA VAL A 177 11.59 -2.70 -15.96
C VAL A 177 12.57 -1.69 -15.38
N ASP A 178 13.85 -1.85 -15.72
CA ASP A 178 14.92 -0.92 -15.35
C ASP A 178 15.33 -0.10 -16.58
N ILE A 179 15.33 1.23 -16.45
CA ILE A 179 15.72 2.15 -17.52
C ILE A 179 16.80 3.14 -17.07
N TYR A 180 17.64 3.54 -18.01
CA TYR A 180 18.79 4.42 -17.81
C TYR A 180 18.68 5.63 -18.74
N PRO A 181 17.83 6.62 -18.40
CA PRO A 181 17.56 7.75 -19.28
C PRO A 181 18.70 8.77 -19.31
N SER A 182 18.72 9.55 -20.38
CA SER A 182 19.42 10.82 -20.46
C SER A 182 18.40 11.93 -20.63
N PHE A 183 18.68 13.13 -20.08
CA PHE A 183 17.79 14.29 -20.13
C PHE A 183 18.50 15.45 -20.79
#